data_AF-A0A2I2KKL9-F1
#
_entry.id   AF-A0A2I2KKL9-F1
#
_cell.length_a   1.000
_cell.length_b   1.000
_cell.length_c   1.000
_cell.angle_alpha   90.00
_cell.angle_beta   90.00
_cell.angle_gamma   90.00
#
_symmetry.space_group_name_H-M   'P 1'
#
loop_
_entity.id
_entity.type
_entity.pdbx_description
1 polymer ?
#
loop_
_entity_poly.entity_id
_entity_poly.type
_entity_poly.pdbx_seq_one_letter_code
_entity_poly.pdbx_strand_id
1 'polypeptide(L)'
;MDSRVDDQLVEIRTCGRPTRSGKPCKVRLYGPEIACRTHLTDHERDVAEAYQRGMGLGHRRGWESGQEMCRHEVEQLRDRVRDLERCLDDAHRYHDLDGDQVVEVDGYAYRWCGRSPLRVGDRVELPENWLSRAKNGPGTFQGTVTRLGATFQGELSAIVRRVGAG
;
A
#
# COMPACT_ATOMS: atom_id res chain seq x y z
N MET A 1 5.72 -19.84 10.29
CA MET A 1 6.63 -18.98 11.06
C MET A 1 5.78 -18.28 12.10
N ASP A 2 5.24 -18.95 13.11
CA ASP A 2 5.91 -19.58 14.25
C ASP A 2 7.09 -18.75 14.78
N SER A 3 6.76 -17.86 15.71
CA SER A 3 7.70 -17.13 16.55
C SER A 3 7.07 -17.06 17.94
N ARG A 4 7.21 -18.17 18.65
CA ARG A 4 7.17 -18.23 20.12
C ARG A 4 8.01 -17.08 20.67
N VAL A 5 7.37 -16.03 21.14
CA VAL A 5 8.01 -15.03 21.99
C VAL A 5 7.98 -15.60 23.39
N ASP A 6 9.17 -16.06 23.79
CA ASP A 6 9.66 -16.44 25.10
C ASP A 6 8.63 -16.57 26.23
N ASP A 7 8.54 -17.82 26.69
CA ASP A 7 8.22 -18.23 28.04
C ASP A 7 9.22 -17.57 29.03
N GLN A 8 9.10 -16.25 29.21
CA GLN A 8 9.80 -15.55 30.28
C GLN A 8 9.26 -16.12 31.59
N LEU A 9 10.12 -16.88 32.28
CA LEU A 9 9.94 -17.32 33.65
C LEU A 9 9.11 -16.27 34.42
N VAL A 10 7.86 -16.60 34.71
CA VAL A 10 7.06 -15.86 35.66
C VAL A 10 7.69 -16.14 37.02
N GLU A 11 8.74 -15.40 37.37
CA GLU A 11 9.32 -15.42 38.70
C GLU A 11 8.20 -15.11 39.70
N ILE A 12 7.80 -16.12 40.46
CA ILE A 12 6.85 -15.98 41.56
C ILE A 12 7.57 -15.19 42.65
N ARG A 13 7.57 -13.85 42.53
CA ARG A 13 8.13 -12.96 43.54
C ARG A 13 7.15 -12.87 44.71
N THR A 14 7.54 -13.42 45.85
CA THR A 14 6.80 -13.29 47.11
C THR A 14 6.82 -11.83 47.56
N CYS A 15 5.67 -11.24 47.83
CA CYS A 15 5.62 -9.88 48.37
C CYS A 15 6.35 -9.84 49.73
N GLY A 16 7.17 -8.81 49.93
CA GLY A 16 7.94 -8.64 51.18
C GLY A 16 7.06 -8.35 52.41
N ARG A 17 7.66 -8.65 53.57
CA ARG A 17 7.18 -8.67 54.97
C ARG A 17 6.13 -9.74 55.33
N PRO A 18 6.36 -10.52 56.41
CA PRO A 18 5.46 -11.60 56.82
C PRO A 18 4.10 -11.02 57.21
N THR A 19 3.03 -11.64 56.71
CA THR A 19 1.70 -11.45 57.27
C THR A 19 1.70 -11.93 58.73
N ARG A 20 0.71 -11.50 59.53
CA ARG A 20 0.49 -11.95 60.94
C ARG A 20 0.58 -13.48 61.14
N SER A 21 0.50 -14.27 60.06
CA SER A 21 0.56 -15.73 60.02
C SER A 21 1.96 -16.33 59.74
N GLY A 22 2.99 -15.52 59.50
CA GLY A 22 4.37 -15.97 59.24
C GLY A 22 4.59 -16.70 57.91
N LYS A 23 3.56 -16.87 57.08
CA LYS A 23 3.65 -17.52 55.77
C LYS A 23 3.83 -16.48 54.64
N PRO A 24 4.73 -16.73 53.66
CA PRO A 24 4.91 -15.86 52.52
C PRO A 24 3.69 -15.91 51.60
N CYS A 25 3.20 -14.73 51.19
CA CYS A 25 2.05 -14.62 50.30
C CYS A 25 2.44 -15.05 48.87
N LYS A 26 1.77 -16.08 48.34
CA LYS A 26 2.03 -16.65 47.01
C LYS A 26 1.11 -16.04 45.95
N VAL A 27 1.04 -14.72 45.87
CA VAL A 27 0.13 -14.02 44.94
C VAL A 27 0.94 -13.21 43.92
N ARG A 28 0.42 -13.16 42.69
CA ARG A 28 0.96 -12.43 41.53
C ARG A 28 1.06 -10.93 41.84
N LEU A 29 2.25 -10.36 41.69
CA LEU A 29 2.50 -8.91 41.85
C LEU A 29 2.00 -8.14 40.63
N TYR A 30 1.56 -6.89 40.84
CA TYR A 30 1.15 -5.99 39.76
C TYR A 30 2.28 -4.99 39.48
N GLY A 31 3.15 -5.31 38.51
CA GLY A 31 4.24 -4.43 38.10
C GLY A 31 5.45 -4.42 39.04
N PRO A 32 6.50 -3.65 38.70
CA PRO A 32 7.82 -3.82 39.32
C PRO A 32 7.90 -3.50 40.83
N GLU A 33 6.94 -2.77 41.42
CA GLU A 33 7.09 -2.27 42.80
C GLU A 33 5.82 -2.27 43.68
N ILE A 34 4.70 -2.89 43.27
CA ILE A 34 3.45 -2.82 44.03
C ILE A 34 3.14 -4.18 44.70
N ALA A 35 2.93 -4.16 46.02
CA ALA A 35 2.56 -5.32 46.81
C ALA A 35 1.31 -6.04 46.27
N CYS A 36 1.09 -7.31 46.66
CA CYS A 36 -0.07 -8.05 46.19
C CYS A 36 -1.37 -7.36 46.64
N ARG A 37 -2.42 -7.41 45.81
CA ARG A 37 -3.71 -6.72 46.02
C ARG A 37 -4.33 -6.94 47.42
N THR A 38 -4.00 -8.06 48.06
CA THR A 38 -4.44 -8.46 49.41
C THR A 38 -3.76 -7.69 50.55
N HIS A 39 -2.59 -7.11 50.30
CA HIS A 39 -1.79 -6.38 51.32
C HIS A 39 -1.67 -4.89 51.02
N LEU A 40 -2.29 -4.42 49.94
CA LEU A 40 -2.39 -3.00 49.69
C LEU A 40 -3.38 -2.40 50.69
N THR A 41 -2.96 -1.31 51.32
CA THR A 41 -3.91 -0.34 51.87
C THR A 41 -4.80 0.19 50.75
N ASP A 42 -5.96 0.74 51.12
CA ASP A 42 -6.88 1.32 50.14
C ASP A 42 -6.18 2.39 49.29
N HIS A 43 -5.33 3.22 49.91
CA HIS A 43 -4.54 4.23 49.23
C HIS A 43 -3.54 3.64 48.22
N GLU A 44 -2.79 2.60 48.58
CA GLU A 44 -1.84 1.96 47.67
C GLU A 44 -2.54 1.28 46.49
N ARG A 45 -3.74 0.73 46.73
CA ARG A 45 -4.58 0.17 45.66
C ARG A 45 -5.04 1.27 44.70
N ASP A 46 -5.49 2.41 45.22
CA ASP A 46 -5.92 3.53 44.39
C ASP A 46 -4.78 4.08 43.52
N VAL A 47 -3.57 4.17 44.09
CA VAL A 47 -2.35 4.57 43.36
C VAL A 47 -1.98 3.55 42.28
N ALA A 48 -2.03 2.25 42.58
CA ALA A 48 -1.75 1.19 41.63
C ALA A 48 -2.71 1.20 40.44
N GLU A 49 -4.00 1.35 40.71
CA GLU A 49 -5.03 1.42 39.68
C GLU A 49 -4.90 2.70 38.86
N ALA A 50 -4.58 3.85 39.48
CA ALA A 50 -4.32 5.10 38.78
C ALA A 50 -3.11 4.98 37.84
N TYR A 51 -2.02 4.35 38.30
CA TYR A 51 -0.83 4.10 37.49
C TYR A 51 -1.15 3.19 36.29
N GLN A 52 -1.87 2.09 36.51
CA GLN A 52 -2.27 1.18 35.42
C GLN A 52 -3.17 1.86 34.39
N ARG A 53 -4.13 2.68 34.85
CA ARG A 53 -4.97 3.48 33.95
C ARG A 53 -4.13 4.47 33.15
N GLY A 54 -3.20 5.17 33.80
CA GLY A 54 -2.29 6.11 33.14
C GLY A 54 -1.43 5.44 32.07
N MET A 55 -0.81 4.30 32.41
CA MET A 55 -0.01 3.51 31.48
C MET A 55 -0.84 2.98 30.29
N GLY A 56 -2.03 2.44 30.56
CA GLY A 56 -2.92 1.95 29.51
C GLY A 56 -3.40 3.04 28.56
N LEU A 57 -3.73 4.22 29.10
CA LEU A 57 -4.11 5.40 28.31
C LEU A 57 -2.94 5.95 27.49
N GLY A 58 -1.74 6.02 28.08
CA GLY A 58 -0.52 6.46 27.41
C GLY A 58 -0.14 5.53 26.26
N HIS A 59 -0.14 4.22 26.50
CA HIS A 59 0.14 3.21 25.47
C HIS A 59 -0.88 3.28 24.32
N ARG A 60 -2.17 3.41 24.63
CA ARG A 60 -3.23 3.52 23.61
C ARG A 60 -3.07 4.80 22.77
N ARG A 61 -2.89 5.95 23.41
CA ARG A 61 -2.72 7.23 22.71
C ARG A 61 -1.46 7.24 21.85
N GLY A 62 -0.36 6.66 22.34
CA GLY A 62 0.88 6.51 21.57
C GLY A 62 0.69 5.60 20.36
N TRP A 63 -0.04 4.50 20.52
CA TRP A 63 -0.39 3.58 19.44
C TRP A 63 -1.28 4.23 18.38
N GLU A 64 -2.36 4.91 18.79
CA GLU A 64 -3.29 5.61 17.89
C GLU A 64 -2.57 6.73 17.11
N SER A 65 -1.80 7.57 17.82
CA SER A 65 -1.04 8.67 17.19
C SER A 65 0.03 8.15 16.22
N GLY A 66 0.71 7.05 16.58
CA GLY A 66 1.71 6.41 15.73
C GLY A 66 1.08 5.77 14.48
N GLN A 67 -0.08 5.13 14.61
CA GLN A 67 -0.78 4.54 13.47
C GLN A 67 -1.26 5.59 12.48
N GLU A 68 -1.83 6.70 12.95
CA GLU A 68 -2.30 7.79 12.07
C GLU A 68 -1.13 8.44 11.32
N MET A 69 -0.02 8.70 12.00
CA MET A 69 1.19 9.25 11.39
C MET A 69 1.76 8.33 10.32
N CYS A 70 1.94 7.04 10.64
CA CYS A 70 2.45 6.05 9.68
C CYS A 70 1.51 5.88 8.48
N ARG A 71 0.19 5.89 8.71
CA ARG A 71 -0.80 5.78 7.63
C ARG A 71 -0.68 6.95 6.67
N HIS A 72 -0.64 8.17 7.20
CA HIS A 72 -0.52 9.37 6.39
C HIS A 72 0.80 9.39 5.60
N GLU A 73 1.91 8.98 6.22
CA GLU A 73 3.21 8.86 5.54
C GLU A 73 3.18 7.83 4.41
N VAL A 74 2.55 6.66 4.62
CA VAL A 74 2.37 5.65 3.57
C VAL A 74 1.51 6.18 2.42
N GLU A 75 0.43 6.90 2.71
CA GLU A 75 -0.41 7.53 1.69
C GLU A 75 0.39 8.57 0.87
N GLN A 76 1.15 9.44 1.53
CA GLN A 76 2.03 10.41 0.85
C GLN A 76 3.10 9.75 -0.02
N LEU A 77 3.74 8.69 0.48
CA LEU A 77 4.76 7.96 -0.28
C LEU A 77 4.16 7.27 -1.51
N ARG A 78 2.96 6.70 -1.40
CA ARG A 78 2.23 6.12 -2.55
C ARG A 78 1.89 7.17 -3.59
N ASP A 79 1.46 8.35 -3.16
CA ASP A 79 1.18 9.47 -4.08
C ASP A 79 2.46 9.91 -4.79
N ARG A 80 3.56 10.04 -4.04
CA ARG A 80 4.85 10.42 -4.60
C ARG A 80 5.39 9.41 -5.61
N VAL A 81 5.24 8.10 -5.35
CA VAL A 81 5.63 7.06 -6.29
C VAL A 81 4.82 7.19 -7.58
N ARG A 82 3.49 7.31 -7.49
CA ARG A 82 2.63 7.49 -8.67
C ARG A 82 3.01 8.73 -9.50
N ASP A 83 3.36 9.82 -8.85
CA ASP A 83 3.80 11.03 -9.52
C ASP A 83 5.16 10.85 -10.22
N LEU A 84 6.10 10.17 -9.56
CA LEU A 84 7.42 9.89 -10.15
C LEU A 84 7.31 8.93 -11.33
N GLU A 85 6.49 7.89 -11.23
CA GLU A 85 6.19 6.98 -12.34
C GLU A 85 5.63 7.74 -13.54
N ARG A 86 4.67 8.66 -13.32
CA ARG A 86 4.13 9.52 -14.37
C ARG A 86 5.20 10.40 -15.01
N CYS A 87 6.07 11.03 -14.22
CA CYS A 87 7.15 11.85 -14.74
C CYS A 87 8.17 11.03 -15.56
N LEU A 88 8.47 9.80 -15.12
CA LEU A 88 9.34 8.89 -15.87
C LEU A 88 8.70 8.48 -17.19
N ASP A 89 7.43 8.11 -17.18
CA ASP A 89 6.69 7.76 -18.39
C ASP A 89 6.68 8.92 -19.39
N ASP A 90 6.37 10.14 -18.95
CA ASP A 90 6.36 11.33 -19.82
C ASP A 90 7.75 11.66 -20.37
N ALA A 91 8.81 11.47 -19.58
CA ALA A 91 10.19 11.74 -20.01
C ALA A 91 10.73 10.74 -21.04
N HIS A 92 10.30 9.47 -20.96
CA HIS A 92 10.78 8.39 -21.84
C HIS A 92 9.87 8.15 -23.04
N ARG A 93 8.73 8.85 -23.12
CA ARG A 93 7.77 8.67 -24.20
C ARG A 93 8.31 9.26 -25.51
N TYR A 94 8.33 8.43 -26.54
CA TYR A 94 8.63 8.88 -27.89
C TYR A 94 7.34 9.01 -28.69
N HIS A 95 7.27 10.04 -29.54
CA HIS A 95 6.06 10.46 -30.24
C HIS A 95 6.08 10.18 -31.75
N ASP A 96 7.26 9.86 -32.29
CA ASP A 96 7.49 9.61 -33.70
C ASP A 96 8.50 8.48 -33.86
N LEU A 97 8.32 7.65 -34.89
CA LEU A 97 9.23 6.59 -35.30
C LEU A 97 9.26 6.58 -36.83
N ASP A 98 10.41 6.87 -37.42
CA ASP A 98 10.59 6.93 -38.89
C ASP A 98 9.61 7.89 -39.61
N GLY A 99 9.16 8.96 -38.94
CA GLY A 99 8.17 9.91 -39.47
C GLY A 99 6.72 9.45 -39.31
N ASP A 100 6.48 8.28 -38.72
CA ASP A 100 5.16 7.81 -38.32
C ASP A 100 4.87 8.26 -36.88
N GLN A 101 3.66 8.78 -36.66
CA GLN A 101 3.22 9.15 -35.32
C GLN A 101 3.02 7.88 -34.47
N VAL A 102 3.57 7.90 -33.26
CA VAL A 102 3.40 6.80 -32.31
C VAL A 102 2.25 7.12 -31.35
N VAL A 103 1.36 6.17 -31.13
CA VAL A 103 0.19 6.33 -30.26
C VAL A 103 -0.08 5.06 -29.46
N GLU A 104 -0.75 5.20 -28.32
CA GLU A 104 -1.33 4.07 -27.59
C GLU A 104 -2.82 3.96 -27.91
N VAL A 105 -3.26 2.75 -28.25
CA VAL A 105 -4.65 2.40 -28.51
C VAL A 105 -5.02 1.29 -27.53
N ASP A 106 -5.99 1.56 -26.66
CA ASP A 106 -6.43 0.67 -25.58
C ASP A 106 -5.25 0.08 -24.76
N GLY A 107 -4.21 0.88 -24.52
CA GLY A 107 -3.02 0.51 -23.74
C GLY A 107 -1.89 -0.19 -24.50
N TYR A 108 -2.03 -0.39 -25.81
CA TYR A 108 -0.98 -0.99 -26.66
C TYR A 108 -0.41 0.04 -27.63
N ALA A 109 0.90 0.00 -27.87
CA ALA A 109 1.58 0.92 -28.75
C ALA A 109 1.42 0.53 -30.23
N TYR A 110 1.14 1.52 -31.07
CA TYR A 110 1.03 1.39 -32.52
C TYR A 110 1.65 2.59 -33.22
N ARG A 111 1.99 2.42 -34.49
CA ARG A 111 2.43 3.51 -35.38
C ARG A 111 1.34 3.91 -36.36
N TRP A 112 1.30 5.18 -36.69
CA TRP A 112 0.34 5.80 -37.60
C TRP A 112 1.05 6.56 -38.70
N CYS A 113 0.91 6.05 -39.93
CA CYS A 113 1.48 6.61 -41.15
C CYS A 113 0.49 7.47 -41.95
N GLY A 114 -0.70 7.75 -41.40
CA GLY A 114 -1.72 8.51 -42.11
C GLY A 114 -1.43 10.02 -42.15
N ARG A 115 -1.86 10.68 -43.22
CA ARG A 115 -1.59 12.11 -43.48
C ARG A 115 -2.02 13.07 -42.36
N SER A 116 -3.07 12.73 -41.62
CA SER A 116 -3.58 13.59 -40.53
C SER A 116 -3.22 12.94 -39.19
N PRO A 117 -2.57 13.67 -38.27
CA PRO A 117 -2.21 13.12 -36.97
C PRO A 117 -3.45 12.71 -36.17
N LEU A 118 -3.33 11.63 -35.42
CA LEU A 118 -4.34 11.14 -34.49
C LEU A 118 -4.34 11.97 -33.20
N ARG A 119 -5.51 12.06 -32.60
CA ARG A 119 -5.77 12.67 -31.30
C ARG A 119 -6.29 11.63 -30.31
N VAL A 120 -6.12 11.89 -29.03
CA VAL A 120 -6.76 11.08 -27.98
C VAL A 120 -8.27 11.11 -28.17
N GLY A 121 -8.90 9.95 -28.17
CA GLY A 121 -10.33 9.75 -28.44
C GLY A 121 -10.65 9.35 -29.89
N ASP A 122 -9.70 9.47 -30.83
CA ASP A 122 -9.92 9.02 -32.20
C ASP A 122 -10.15 7.49 -32.24
N ARG A 123 -11.12 7.06 -33.05
CA ARG A 123 -11.38 5.64 -33.32
C ARG A 123 -10.58 5.17 -34.52
N VAL A 124 -9.89 4.05 -34.35
CA VAL A 124 -8.99 3.48 -35.35
C VAL A 124 -9.24 1.99 -35.54
N GLU A 125 -8.93 1.50 -36.74
CA GLU A 125 -8.93 0.10 -37.08
C GLU A 125 -7.50 -0.43 -36.98
N LEU A 126 -7.34 -1.43 -36.15
CA LEU A 126 -6.06 -2.06 -35.83
C LEU A 126 -5.91 -3.37 -36.61
N PRO A 127 -4.67 -3.73 -36.95
CA PRO A 127 -4.39 -5.01 -37.57
C PRO A 127 -4.68 -6.13 -36.59
N GLU A 128 -5.00 -7.30 -37.12
CA GLU A 128 -5.17 -8.50 -36.31
C GLU A 128 -3.87 -8.85 -35.58
N ASN A 129 -3.97 -9.17 -34.30
CA ASN A 129 -2.89 -9.79 -33.53
C ASN A 129 -3.42 -11.04 -32.80
N TRP A 130 -2.51 -11.82 -32.21
CA TRP A 130 -2.87 -13.09 -31.56
C TRP A 130 -3.93 -12.90 -30.46
N LEU A 131 -3.86 -11.79 -29.71
CA LEU A 131 -4.77 -11.46 -28.62
C LEU A 131 -6.15 -11.02 -29.14
N SER A 132 -6.18 -10.20 -30.19
CA SER A 132 -7.42 -9.76 -30.83
C SER A 132 -8.11 -10.92 -31.52
N ARG A 133 -7.38 -11.85 -32.14
CA ARG A 133 -7.94 -13.09 -32.69
C ARG A 133 -8.64 -13.90 -31.61
N ALA A 134 -8.01 -14.06 -30.45
CA ALA A 134 -8.60 -14.80 -29.33
C ALA A 134 -9.84 -14.10 -28.74
N LYS A 135 -9.86 -12.77 -28.69
CA LYS A 135 -10.92 -11.98 -28.06
C LYS A 135 -12.10 -11.66 -28.99
N ASN A 136 -11.82 -11.28 -30.23
CA ASN A 136 -12.78 -10.70 -31.18
C ASN A 136 -13.02 -11.59 -32.41
N GLY A 137 -12.29 -12.70 -32.55
CA GLY A 137 -12.26 -13.51 -33.76
C GLY A 137 -11.25 -12.99 -34.81
N PRO A 138 -11.10 -13.70 -35.93
CA PRO A 138 -10.19 -13.30 -37.00
C PRO A 138 -10.63 -11.99 -37.66
N GLY A 139 -9.67 -11.18 -38.09
CA GLY A 139 -9.89 -9.90 -38.73
C GLY A 139 -9.36 -8.69 -37.95
N THR A 140 -9.47 -7.54 -38.60
CA THR A 140 -9.19 -6.23 -37.99
C THR A 140 -10.20 -5.94 -36.88
N PHE A 141 -9.81 -5.09 -35.94
CA PHE A 141 -10.69 -4.69 -34.84
C PHE A 141 -10.58 -3.19 -34.58
N GLN A 142 -11.61 -2.62 -33.95
CA GLN A 142 -11.63 -1.21 -33.61
C GLN A 142 -11.07 -0.99 -32.22
N GLY A 143 -10.29 0.09 -32.07
CA GLY A 143 -9.81 0.59 -30.79
C GLY A 143 -9.87 2.11 -30.71
N THR A 144 -9.65 2.65 -29.51
CA THR A 144 -9.65 4.10 -29.26
C THR A 144 -8.26 4.56 -28.85
N VAL A 145 -7.77 5.64 -29.46
CA VAL A 145 -6.49 6.25 -29.08
C VAL A 145 -6.61 6.76 -27.65
N THR A 146 -5.89 6.15 -26.72
CA THR A 146 -5.90 6.51 -25.30
C THR A 146 -4.81 7.50 -24.94
N ARG A 147 -3.69 7.50 -25.68
CA ARG A 147 -2.55 8.38 -25.41
C ARG A 147 -1.72 8.62 -26.67
N LEU A 148 -1.02 9.76 -26.72
CA LEU A 148 -0.04 10.07 -27.77
C LEU A 148 1.35 9.68 -27.29
N GLY A 149 2.14 9.10 -28.19
CA GLY A 149 3.44 8.51 -27.90
C GLY A 149 3.37 7.21 -27.11
N ALA A 150 4.48 6.47 -27.04
CA ALA A 150 4.61 5.23 -26.28
C ALA A 150 5.96 5.17 -25.54
N THR A 151 6.05 4.33 -24.52
CA THR A 151 7.33 4.00 -23.85
C THR A 151 7.92 2.67 -24.35
N PHE A 152 7.11 1.84 -25.02
CA PHE A 152 7.54 0.54 -25.55
C PHE A 152 8.46 0.70 -26.76
N GLN A 153 9.68 0.18 -26.73
CA GLN A 153 10.70 0.36 -27.80
C GLN A 153 10.81 -0.82 -28.80
N GLY A 154 9.84 -1.74 -28.83
CA GLY A 154 9.86 -2.87 -29.77
C GLY A 154 9.22 -2.58 -31.13
N GLU A 155 9.10 -3.61 -31.96
CA GLU A 155 8.46 -3.50 -33.28
C GLU A 155 6.98 -3.13 -33.15
N LEU A 156 6.59 -2.00 -33.77
CA LEU A 156 5.23 -1.48 -33.73
C LEU A 156 4.44 -1.89 -34.98
N SER A 157 3.27 -2.46 -34.73
CA SER A 157 2.28 -2.68 -35.78
C SER A 157 1.69 -1.35 -36.27
N ALA A 158 1.43 -1.25 -37.57
CA ALA A 158 0.82 -0.06 -38.17
C ALA A 158 -0.70 -0.11 -38.04
N ILE A 159 -1.30 1.01 -37.62
CA ILE A 159 -2.75 1.20 -37.64
C ILE A 159 -3.25 1.16 -39.09
N VAL A 160 -4.32 0.41 -39.35
CA VAL A 160 -4.84 0.20 -40.71
C VAL A 160 -5.52 1.45 -41.25
N ARG A 161 -6.43 2.05 -40.46
CA ARG A 161 -7.11 3.31 -40.83
C ARG A 161 -7.80 3.97 -39.64
N ARG A 162 -8.20 5.23 -39.80
CA ARG A 162 -9.15 5.91 -38.91
C ARG A 162 -10.59 5.52 -39.30
N VAL A 163 -11.45 5.27 -38.30
CA VAL A 163 -12.81 4.72 -38.51
C VAL A 163 -13.92 5.77 -38.43
N GLY A 164 -13.58 7.03 -38.16
CA GLY A 164 -14.50 8.16 -38.23
C GLY A 164 -13.82 9.43 -37.75
N ALA A 165 -14.13 10.56 -38.39
CA ALA A 165 -13.84 11.87 -37.84
C ALA A 165 -14.98 12.24 -36.91
N GLY A 166 -14.67 12.54 -35.64
CA GLY A 166 -15.50 13.46 -34.87
C GLY A 166 -15.31 14.87 -35.41
#